data_AF-A0A7J8QJU3-F1
#
_entry.id   AF-A0A7J8QJU3-F1
#
_cell.length_a   1.000
_cell.length_b   1.000
_cell.length_c   1.000
_cell.angle_alpha   90.00
_cell.angle_beta   90.00
_cell.angle_gamma   90.00
#
_symmetry.space_group_name_H-M   'P 1'
#
loop_
_entity.id
_entity.type
_entity.pdbx_description
1 polymer ?
#
loop_
_entity_poly.entity_id
_entity_poly.type
_entity_poly.pdbx_seq_one_letter_code
_entity_poly.pdbx_strand_id
1 'polypeptide(L)'
;GFDSVFFSCIYWNFSFGSSSKLHNGVSGIPLKTLGKAPFSVKKRDATVAAKLKKGKKHDYPWPADPDPNVKGGVLTHLSHFKPLKEKQKPVTLDFEKPLVEIEKKMIDVRRMANETGLDFSDQIILLENKYQQALKDLYRHLTPIQRVHIARHPNRPTFLDHIFSITDKFVELHGDRSGYDDPAIVTGIGTIDDRRYMFIGQQKGRNTKENIHRNFGMPTPHGYRKALRMMYYADHHGFPIVTFIDTPGAYADLKSEELGQGEAIAHNLRTMFGLKVPIVSIVIGEGGSGGALAIGCANKLLMLENAVFYVASPEACAAILWKTAKASPKV
;
A
#
# COMPACT_ATOMS: atom_id res chain seq x y z
N GLY A 1 -38.58 13.29 -0.36
CA GLY A 1 -37.89 12.90 0.86
C GLY A 1 -37.14 11.62 0.59
N PHE A 2 -35.89 11.55 1.03
CA PHE A 2 -35.19 10.30 1.33
C PHE A 2 -34.17 10.64 2.41
N ASP A 3 -34.24 9.90 3.52
CA ASP A 3 -33.72 10.35 4.80
C ASP A 3 -32.24 10.08 5.03
N SER A 4 -31.76 10.70 6.10
CA SER A 4 -30.46 10.47 6.74
C SER A 4 -30.14 8.98 6.93
N VAL A 5 -28.91 8.59 6.58
CA VAL A 5 -28.31 7.33 7.03
C VAL A 5 -27.10 7.66 7.89
N PHE A 6 -27.06 7.04 9.07
CA PHE A 6 -26.19 7.40 10.19
C PHE A 6 -24.70 7.12 9.94
N PHE A 7 -23.84 8.01 10.45
CA PHE A 7 -22.45 7.70 10.74
C PHE A 7 -22.36 6.65 11.86
N SER A 8 -21.59 5.58 11.65
CA SER A 8 -21.15 4.68 12.72
C SER A 8 -19.65 4.86 12.92
N CYS A 9 -19.27 5.48 14.04
CA CYS A 9 -17.88 5.65 14.44
C CYS A 9 -17.48 4.44 15.31
N ILE A 10 -16.60 3.57 14.80
CA ILE A 10 -16.17 2.37 15.53
C ILE A 10 -14.80 2.64 16.17
N TYR A 11 -14.81 2.87 17.48
CA TYR A 11 -13.61 2.86 18.31
C TYR A 11 -13.28 1.43 18.75
N TRP A 12 -12.02 0.99 18.58
CA TRP A 12 -11.52 -0.25 19.15
C TRP A 12 -10.55 0.05 20.29
N ASN A 13 -10.93 -0.33 21.51
CA ASN A 13 -10.02 -0.38 22.67
C ASN A 13 -9.45 -1.81 22.78
N PHE A 14 -8.13 -1.94 22.82
CA PHE A 14 -7.46 -3.22 23.06
C PHE A 14 -6.99 -3.34 24.52
N SER A 15 -7.27 -4.48 25.13
CA SER A 15 -6.73 -4.90 26.42
C SER A 15 -5.76 -6.06 26.22
N PHE A 16 -4.63 -6.07 26.93
CA PHE A 16 -3.58 -7.08 26.80
C PHE A 16 -3.82 -8.28 27.71
N GLY A 17 -3.65 -9.50 27.17
CA GLY A 17 -3.58 -10.76 27.91
C GLY A 17 -2.51 -11.68 27.29
N SER A 18 -1.84 -12.52 28.09
CA SER A 18 -0.54 -13.12 27.72
C SER A 18 -0.47 -14.66 27.80
N SER A 19 0.26 -15.25 26.84
CA SER A 19 1.03 -16.52 26.89
C SER A 19 0.29 -17.86 27.19
N SER A 20 0.50 -18.98 26.47
CA SER A 20 1.80 -19.66 26.38
C SER A 20 1.82 -21.02 25.61
N LYS A 21 2.98 -21.33 25.02
CA LYS A 21 3.68 -22.65 24.81
C LYS A 21 3.25 -23.72 23.77
N LEU A 22 4.29 -24.40 23.26
CA LEU A 22 4.34 -25.45 22.22
C LEU A 22 4.38 -26.88 22.81
N HIS A 23 4.27 -27.93 21.96
CA HIS A 23 5.12 -29.13 22.06
C HIS A 23 5.42 -29.83 20.71
N ASN A 24 6.57 -30.50 20.62
CA ASN A 24 7.09 -31.25 19.46
C ASN A 24 6.91 -32.78 19.59
N GLY A 25 7.02 -33.52 18.48
CA GLY A 25 7.20 -34.98 18.46
C GLY A 25 7.84 -35.51 17.16
N VAL A 26 8.89 -36.33 17.28
CA VAL A 26 9.63 -36.98 16.16
C VAL A 26 9.94 -38.43 16.55
N SER A 27 9.90 -39.37 15.61
CA SER A 27 10.51 -40.71 15.76
C SER A 27 10.86 -41.37 14.41
N GLY A 28 11.76 -42.36 14.40
CA GLY A 28 12.20 -43.14 13.23
C GLY A 28 13.12 -44.30 13.63
N ILE A 29 13.91 -44.85 12.68
CA ILE A 29 14.97 -45.91 12.84
C ILE A 29 14.40 -47.37 12.86
N PRO A 30 15.11 -48.48 12.45
CA PRO A 30 16.40 -48.69 11.74
C PRO A 30 16.35 -49.58 10.45
N LEU A 31 17.54 -49.87 9.87
CA LEU A 31 17.81 -50.81 8.75
C LEU A 31 18.95 -51.81 9.11
N LYS A 32 18.92 -53.06 8.60
CA LYS A 32 19.96 -54.15 8.53
C LYS A 32 19.28 -55.56 8.58
N THR A 33 19.74 -56.72 8.07
CA THR A 33 20.81 -57.10 7.09
C THR A 33 20.61 -58.53 6.52
N LEU A 34 21.04 -58.76 5.26
CA LEU A 34 21.59 -59.99 4.63
C LEU A 34 21.14 -61.43 5.02
N GLY A 35 20.70 -62.23 4.02
CA GLY A 35 21.09 -63.66 3.93
C GLY A 35 20.15 -64.66 3.23
N LYS A 36 20.62 -65.24 2.10
CA LYS A 36 20.19 -66.50 1.43
C LYS A 36 18.87 -66.55 0.63
N ALA A 37 19.03 -66.80 -0.67
CA ALA A 37 18.06 -67.40 -1.61
C ALA A 37 18.27 -68.95 -1.63
N PRO A 38 17.46 -69.80 -2.33
CA PRO A 38 16.49 -69.48 -3.38
C PRO A 38 15.12 -70.19 -3.30
N PHE A 39 14.10 -69.61 -3.95
CA PHE A 39 13.09 -70.40 -4.68
C PHE A 39 12.49 -69.59 -5.84
N SER A 40 12.24 -70.27 -6.97
CA SER A 40 11.86 -69.64 -8.24
C SER A 40 10.34 -69.47 -8.34
N VAL A 41 9.88 -68.23 -8.56
CA VAL A 41 8.55 -67.94 -9.11
C VAL A 41 8.69 -66.88 -10.20
N LYS A 42 8.38 -67.23 -11.45
CA LYS A 42 8.35 -66.29 -12.57
C LYS A 42 7.16 -65.33 -12.44
N LYS A 43 7.37 -64.18 -11.78
CA LYS A 43 6.61 -62.96 -12.06
C LYS A 43 7.43 -62.07 -12.99
N ARG A 44 6.75 -61.46 -13.98
CA ARG A 44 7.34 -60.46 -14.88
C ARG A 44 7.38 -59.12 -14.14
N ASP A 45 8.41 -58.91 -13.34
CA ASP A 45 8.61 -57.61 -12.70
C ASP A 45 9.10 -56.60 -13.75
N ALA A 46 8.31 -55.55 -13.96
CA ALA A 46 8.63 -54.47 -14.88
C ALA A 46 9.59 -53.47 -14.21
N THR A 47 10.89 -53.58 -14.52
CA THR A 47 11.92 -52.70 -13.95
C THR A 47 11.85 -51.30 -14.57
N VAL A 48 11.23 -50.34 -13.87
CA VAL A 48 11.23 -48.92 -14.28
C VAL A 48 12.59 -48.29 -13.99
N ALA A 49 13.48 -48.28 -14.99
CA ALA A 49 14.77 -47.60 -14.90
C ALA A 49 14.66 -46.11 -15.26
N ALA A 50 14.46 -45.26 -14.26
CA ALA A 50 14.47 -43.80 -14.44
C ALA A 50 15.92 -43.28 -14.67
N LYS A 51 16.31 -43.07 -15.93
CA LYS A 51 17.52 -42.30 -16.24
C LYS A 51 17.29 -40.83 -15.91
N LEU A 52 18.05 -40.32 -14.94
CA LEU A 52 18.06 -38.90 -14.59
C LEU A 52 18.77 -38.11 -15.71
N LYS A 53 18.03 -37.77 -16.77
CA LYS A 53 18.46 -36.73 -17.72
C LYS A 53 18.74 -35.48 -16.90
N LYS A 54 19.94 -34.89 -17.04
CA LYS A 54 20.17 -33.51 -16.62
C LYS A 54 19.08 -32.67 -17.28
N GLY A 55 18.13 -32.20 -16.48
CA GLY A 55 17.07 -31.33 -16.97
C GLY A 55 17.71 -30.13 -17.64
N LYS A 56 17.14 -29.66 -18.76
CA LYS A 56 17.38 -28.28 -19.15
C LYS A 56 17.07 -27.39 -17.95
N LYS A 57 17.86 -26.34 -17.73
CA LYS A 57 17.51 -25.26 -16.79
C LYS A 57 16.02 -24.96 -17.00
N HIS A 58 15.26 -24.77 -15.92
CA HIS A 58 13.88 -24.33 -16.04
C HIS A 58 13.87 -23.06 -16.91
N ASP A 59 13.23 -23.15 -18.08
CA ASP A 59 12.89 -22.00 -18.90
C ASP A 59 11.78 -21.25 -18.15
N TYR A 60 12.20 -20.44 -17.18
CA TYR A 60 11.31 -19.45 -16.57
C TYR A 60 10.90 -18.45 -17.65
N PRO A 61 9.62 -18.02 -17.70
CA PRO A 61 9.10 -17.13 -18.72
C PRO A 61 9.48 -15.68 -18.42
N TRP A 62 10.78 -15.41 -18.33
CA TRP A 62 11.34 -14.07 -18.30
C TRP A 62 11.94 -13.79 -19.69
N PRO A 63 11.68 -12.64 -20.32
CA PRO A 63 12.33 -12.29 -21.58
C PRO A 63 13.85 -12.27 -21.42
N ALA A 64 14.57 -12.63 -22.48
CA ALA A 64 16.04 -12.69 -22.46
C ALA A 64 16.68 -11.32 -22.17
N ASP A 65 16.03 -10.25 -22.62
CA ASP A 65 16.38 -8.86 -22.34
C ASP A 65 15.39 -8.28 -21.30
N PRO A 66 15.81 -8.12 -20.03
CA PRO A 66 15.04 -7.34 -19.05
C PRO A 66 15.09 -5.84 -19.40
N ASP A 67 14.09 -5.07 -18.97
CA ASP A 67 14.01 -3.64 -19.29
C ASP A 67 15.27 -2.87 -18.81
N PRO A 68 15.92 -2.05 -19.66
CA PRO A 68 17.14 -1.33 -19.31
C PRO A 68 17.01 -0.35 -18.13
N ASN A 69 15.79 -0.05 -17.67
CA ASN A 69 15.53 0.73 -16.46
C ASN A 69 15.82 -0.03 -15.15
N VAL A 70 16.05 -1.35 -15.18
CA VAL A 70 16.32 -2.17 -13.97
C VAL A 70 17.80 -2.05 -13.53
N LYS A 71 18.15 -0.92 -12.90
CA LYS A 71 19.43 -0.78 -12.19
C LYS A 71 19.44 -1.63 -10.91
N GLY A 72 20.03 -2.84 -10.99
CA GLY A 72 20.26 -3.69 -9.80
C GLY A 72 20.23 -5.20 -10.06
N GLY A 73 19.73 -5.65 -11.20
CA GLY A 73 19.57 -7.07 -11.52
C GLY A 73 18.30 -7.70 -10.92
N VAL A 74 18.05 -8.96 -11.27
CA VAL A 74 16.72 -9.62 -11.18
C VAL A 74 16.15 -9.79 -9.76
N LEU A 75 16.95 -9.59 -8.70
CA LEU A 75 16.58 -9.96 -7.31
C LEU A 75 16.59 -8.79 -6.30
N THR A 76 16.93 -7.56 -6.68
CA THR A 76 16.86 -6.39 -5.76
C THR A 76 15.44 -6.08 -5.30
N HIS A 77 14.44 -6.47 -6.09
CA HIS A 77 13.01 -6.30 -5.81
C HIS A 77 12.53 -7.09 -4.59
N LEU A 78 13.25 -8.16 -4.17
CA LEU A 78 12.88 -8.98 -3.01
C LEU A 78 13.24 -8.35 -1.65
N SER A 79 13.67 -7.08 -1.61
CA SER A 79 13.96 -6.41 -0.34
C SER A 79 12.66 -6.02 0.38
N HIS A 80 12.35 -6.73 1.47
CA HIS A 80 11.22 -6.40 2.33
C HIS A 80 11.20 -4.91 2.69
N PHE A 81 10.02 -4.30 2.67
CA PHE A 81 9.78 -2.94 3.15
C PHE A 81 10.15 -2.84 4.63
N LYS A 82 11.27 -2.19 4.92
CA LYS A 82 11.84 -2.16 6.27
C LYS A 82 11.11 -1.13 7.13
N PRO A 83 11.06 -1.31 8.46
CA PRO A 83 10.77 -0.19 9.35
C PRO A 83 11.77 0.94 9.10
N LEU A 84 11.32 2.18 9.21
CA LEU A 84 12.20 3.34 9.07
C LEU A 84 13.32 3.29 10.12
N LYS A 85 14.56 3.49 9.67
CA LYS A 85 15.73 3.58 10.56
C LYS A 85 15.74 4.85 11.41
N GLU A 86 15.13 5.91 10.90
CA GLU A 86 15.05 7.23 11.52
C GLU A 86 13.58 7.60 11.68
N LYS A 87 13.22 8.27 12.79
CA LYS A 87 11.86 8.80 12.96
C LYS A 87 11.59 9.87 11.88
N GLN A 88 10.40 9.86 11.31
CA GLN A 88 9.99 10.91 10.37
C GLN A 88 10.07 12.27 11.04
N LYS A 89 10.55 13.28 10.30
CA LYS A 89 10.57 14.66 10.79
C LYS A 89 9.13 15.17 10.89
N PRO A 90 8.76 15.88 11.97
CA PRO A 90 7.46 16.54 12.02
C PRO A 90 7.36 17.56 10.88
N VAL A 91 6.24 17.54 10.16
CA VAL A 91 5.92 18.50 9.10
C VAL A 91 4.65 19.20 9.51
N THR A 92 4.72 20.53 9.61
CA THR A 92 3.59 21.41 9.94
C THR A 92 2.99 21.96 8.66
N LEU A 93 1.68 21.82 8.47
CA LEU A 93 0.96 22.43 7.36
C LEU A 93 0.72 23.93 7.63
N ASP A 94 0.63 24.74 6.57
CA ASP A 94 0.54 26.21 6.72
C ASP A 94 -0.63 26.69 7.60
N PHE A 95 -1.76 25.97 7.56
CA PHE A 95 -2.95 26.29 8.36
C PHE A 95 -2.87 25.82 9.82
N GLU A 96 -1.86 25.03 10.18
CA GLU A 96 -1.61 24.56 11.55
C GLU A 96 -0.68 25.48 12.34
N LYS A 97 -0.06 26.48 11.69
CA LYS A 97 0.79 27.49 12.33
C LYS A 97 0.16 28.10 13.60
N PRO A 98 -1.14 28.45 13.65
CA PRO A 98 -1.78 28.95 14.88
C PRO A 98 -1.75 27.96 16.05
N LEU A 99 -1.81 26.64 15.80
CA LEU A 99 -1.70 25.62 16.85
C LEU A 99 -0.27 25.52 17.37
N VAL A 100 0.72 25.56 16.47
CA VAL A 100 2.15 25.56 16.84
C VAL A 100 2.54 26.81 17.63
N GLU A 101 1.89 27.96 17.40
CA GLU A 101 2.07 29.15 18.23
C GLU A 101 1.53 28.99 19.66
N ILE A 102 0.43 28.25 19.84
CA ILE A 102 -0.10 27.94 21.18
C ILE A 102 0.81 26.92 21.88
N GLU A 103 1.27 25.89 21.17
CA GLU A 103 2.21 24.89 21.69
C GLU A 103 3.54 25.52 22.13
N LYS A 104 4.10 26.44 21.33
CA LYS A 104 5.29 27.22 21.72
C LYS A 104 5.07 28.01 23.01
N LYS A 105 3.93 28.70 23.13
CA LYS A 105 3.57 29.43 24.37
C LYS A 105 3.47 28.49 25.58
N MET A 106 2.91 27.29 25.42
CA MET A 106 2.91 26.28 26.49
C MET A 106 4.32 25.83 26.89
N ILE A 107 5.21 25.62 25.92
CA ILE A 107 6.61 25.25 26.16
C ILE A 107 7.36 26.38 26.88
N ASP A 108 7.15 27.63 26.47
CA ASP A 108 7.80 28.80 27.10
C ASP A 108 7.26 29.04 28.52
N VAL A 109 5.96 28.91 28.78
CA VAL A 109 5.37 28.97 30.13
C VAL A 109 5.91 27.86 31.03
N ARG A 110 5.99 26.61 30.54
CA ARG A 110 6.61 25.50 31.28
C ARG A 110 8.10 25.74 31.56
N ARG A 111 8.83 26.43 30.67
CA ARG A 111 10.23 26.83 30.90
C ARG A 111 10.33 27.87 32.02
N MET A 112 9.52 28.92 31.97
CA MET A 112 9.48 29.96 33.01
C MET A 112 9.09 29.42 34.39
N ALA A 113 8.17 28.45 34.46
CA ALA A 113 7.83 27.75 35.69
C ALA A 113 9.06 27.07 36.34
N ASN A 114 9.83 26.34 35.53
CA ASN A 114 11.04 25.65 35.98
C ASN A 114 12.18 26.61 36.37
N GLU A 115 12.31 27.76 35.68
CA GLU A 115 13.36 28.75 35.94
C GLU A 115 13.07 29.64 37.16
N THR A 116 11.80 29.99 37.40
CA THR A 116 11.40 30.91 38.48
C THR A 116 10.89 30.21 39.74
N GLY A 117 10.54 28.92 39.65
CA GLY A 117 9.91 28.18 40.75
C GLY A 117 8.46 28.61 41.05
N LEU A 118 7.87 29.46 40.20
CA LEU A 118 6.49 29.92 40.31
C LEU A 118 5.52 28.91 39.69
N ASP A 119 4.36 28.73 40.32
CA ASP A 119 3.31 27.87 39.79
C ASP A 119 2.53 28.57 38.68
N PHE A 120 2.51 27.95 37.49
CA PHE A 120 1.74 28.38 36.32
C PHE A 120 0.75 27.30 35.87
N SER A 121 0.42 26.32 36.71
CA SER A 121 -0.43 25.17 36.37
C SER A 121 -1.77 25.58 35.76
N ASP A 122 -2.46 26.56 36.35
CA ASP A 122 -3.73 27.08 35.81
C ASP A 122 -3.58 27.68 34.42
N GLN A 123 -2.48 28.41 34.16
CA GLN A 123 -2.21 29.00 32.84
C GLN A 123 -1.90 27.92 31.80
N ILE A 124 -1.20 26.87 32.19
CA ILE A 124 -0.92 25.70 31.34
C ILE A 124 -2.23 24.99 30.99
N ILE A 125 -3.10 24.73 31.96
CA ILE A 125 -4.42 24.10 31.76
C ILE A 125 -5.31 24.96 30.85
N LEU A 126 -5.32 26.29 31.03
CA LEU A 126 -6.05 27.21 30.15
C LEU A 126 -5.52 27.20 28.71
N LEU A 127 -4.20 27.14 28.52
CA LEU A 127 -3.58 27.02 27.20
C LEU A 127 -3.85 25.65 26.55
N GLU A 128 -3.83 24.56 27.32
CA GLU A 128 -4.15 23.21 26.86
C GLU A 128 -5.61 23.12 26.40
N ASN A 129 -6.56 23.61 27.20
CA ASN A 129 -7.97 23.67 26.82
C ASN A 129 -8.18 24.52 25.55
N LYS A 130 -7.49 25.66 25.44
CA LYS A 130 -7.52 26.51 24.25
C LYS A 130 -6.92 25.82 23.02
N TYR A 131 -5.84 25.07 23.18
CA TYR A 131 -5.22 24.27 22.12
C TYR A 131 -6.18 23.18 21.62
N GLN A 132 -6.79 22.40 22.54
CA GLN A 132 -7.73 21.34 22.18
C GLN A 132 -8.97 21.87 21.46
N GLN A 133 -9.52 23.00 21.92
CA GLN A 133 -10.65 23.65 21.25
C GLN A 133 -10.25 24.16 19.86
N ALA A 134 -9.11 24.86 19.74
CA ALA A 134 -8.63 25.35 18.45
C ALA A 134 -8.31 24.22 17.45
N LEU A 135 -7.75 23.10 17.93
CA LEU A 135 -7.49 21.90 17.11
C LEU A 135 -8.79 21.32 16.57
N LYS A 136 -9.80 21.13 17.45
CA LYS A 136 -11.11 20.61 17.07
C LYS A 136 -11.82 21.53 16.08
N ASP A 137 -11.78 22.83 16.29
CA ASP A 137 -12.42 23.81 15.40
C ASP A 137 -11.70 23.91 14.05
N LEU A 138 -10.37 23.83 14.02
CA LEU A 138 -9.58 23.82 12.78
C LEU A 138 -9.92 22.59 11.91
N TYR A 139 -9.82 21.40 12.49
CA TYR A 139 -10.06 20.15 11.76
C TYR A 139 -11.54 19.93 11.39
N ARG A 140 -12.48 20.55 12.12
CA ARG A 140 -13.90 20.55 11.76
C ARG A 140 -14.23 21.43 10.56
N HIS A 141 -13.51 22.54 10.36
CA HIS A 141 -13.80 23.55 9.32
C HIS A 141 -12.74 23.60 8.21
N LEU A 142 -12.10 22.47 7.92
CA LEU A 142 -11.12 22.35 6.83
C LEU A 142 -11.72 22.71 5.47
N THR A 143 -11.09 23.67 4.78
CA THR A 143 -11.42 24.01 3.39
C THR A 143 -10.98 22.90 2.42
N PRO A 144 -11.54 22.81 1.20
CA PRO A 144 -11.17 21.77 0.24
C PRO A 144 -9.66 21.69 -0.04
N ILE A 145 -8.99 22.84 -0.23
CA ILE A 145 -7.55 22.90 -0.46
C ILE A 145 -6.72 22.47 0.77
N GLN A 146 -7.20 22.71 1.99
CA GLN A 146 -6.57 22.19 3.20
C GLN A 146 -6.67 20.66 3.27
N ARG A 147 -7.80 20.07 2.86
CA ARG A 147 -7.93 18.59 2.73
C ARG A 147 -6.98 18.02 1.67
N VAL A 148 -6.77 18.71 0.54
CA VAL A 148 -5.74 18.35 -0.45
C VAL A 148 -4.33 18.36 0.17
N HIS A 149 -4.01 19.36 0.99
CA HIS A 149 -2.71 19.40 1.70
C HIS A 149 -2.55 18.25 2.72
N ILE A 150 -3.63 17.83 3.40
CA ILE A 150 -3.62 16.66 4.29
C ILE A 150 -3.50 15.35 3.48
N ALA A 151 -4.15 15.25 2.32
CA ALA A 151 -4.00 14.12 1.38
C ALA A 151 -2.57 13.97 0.86
N ARG A 152 -1.86 15.10 0.67
CA ARG A 152 -0.46 15.18 0.24
C ARG A 152 0.55 15.25 1.39
N HIS A 153 0.15 15.00 2.65
CA HIS A 153 1.05 15.15 3.80
C HIS A 153 2.25 14.19 3.69
N PRO A 154 3.51 14.64 3.85
CA PRO A 154 4.68 13.78 3.62
C PRO A 154 4.80 12.56 4.54
N ASN A 155 4.17 12.61 5.72
CA ASN A 155 4.14 11.50 6.68
C ASN A 155 2.80 10.75 6.67
N ARG A 156 1.97 10.95 5.63
CA ARG A 156 0.72 10.19 5.48
C ARG A 156 1.03 8.70 5.35
N PRO A 157 0.29 7.80 6.05
CA PRO A 157 0.49 6.36 5.91
C PRO A 157 0.33 5.90 4.46
N THR A 158 1.30 5.13 3.99
CA THR A 158 1.31 4.55 2.64
C THR A 158 0.58 3.19 2.62
N PHE A 159 0.35 2.62 1.43
CA PHE A 159 -0.27 1.30 1.28
C PHE A 159 0.35 0.23 2.21
N LEU A 160 1.68 0.08 2.20
CA LEU A 160 2.36 -0.90 3.04
C LEU A 160 2.28 -0.59 4.55
N ASP A 161 2.16 0.68 4.97
CA ASP A 161 1.90 1.02 6.37
C ASP A 161 0.55 0.45 6.83
N HIS A 162 -0.48 0.54 5.99
CA HIS A 162 -1.79 -0.07 6.26
C HIS A 162 -1.70 -1.60 6.25
N ILE A 163 -1.08 -2.21 5.24
CA ILE A 163 -0.99 -3.68 5.13
C ILE A 163 -0.29 -4.33 6.32
N PHE A 164 0.85 -3.79 6.78
CA PHE A 164 1.53 -4.32 7.96
C PHE A 164 0.81 -4.03 9.29
N SER A 165 -0.21 -3.16 9.28
CA SER A 165 -1.04 -2.87 10.46
C SER A 165 -2.33 -3.70 10.51
N ILE A 166 -2.83 -4.19 9.37
CA ILE A 166 -4.11 -4.93 9.29
C ILE A 166 -3.96 -6.43 8.99
N THR A 167 -2.76 -6.92 8.63
CA THR A 167 -2.54 -8.33 8.26
C THR A 167 -1.52 -9.03 9.16
N ASP A 168 -1.80 -10.28 9.55
CA ASP A 168 -0.88 -11.10 10.36
C ASP A 168 0.36 -11.54 9.56
N LYS A 169 0.14 -11.80 8.27
CA LYS A 169 1.12 -12.30 7.30
C LYS A 169 0.81 -11.67 5.97
N PHE A 170 1.82 -11.06 5.35
CA PHE A 170 1.75 -10.53 3.99
C PHE A 170 2.90 -11.09 3.16
N VAL A 171 2.58 -11.54 1.94
CA VAL A 171 3.55 -12.05 0.96
C VAL A 171 3.43 -11.19 -0.29
N GLU A 172 4.43 -10.34 -0.52
CA GLU A 172 4.55 -9.50 -1.72
C GLU A 172 4.78 -10.35 -2.97
N LEU A 173 4.12 -9.99 -4.07
CA LEU A 173 4.16 -10.66 -5.36
C LEU A 173 4.59 -9.67 -6.44
N HIS A 174 5.57 -10.06 -7.25
CA HIS A 174 6.33 -9.14 -8.12
C HIS A 174 6.16 -9.41 -9.62
N GLY A 175 6.46 -8.39 -10.42
CA GLY A 175 6.54 -8.38 -11.87
C GLY A 175 5.19 -8.43 -12.58
N ASP A 176 5.17 -8.12 -13.87
CA ASP A 176 4.03 -8.30 -14.76
C ASP A 176 4.11 -9.56 -15.64
N ARG A 177 5.30 -10.20 -15.71
CA ARG A 177 5.74 -11.27 -16.65
C ARG A 177 6.19 -10.78 -18.03
N SER A 178 6.30 -9.47 -18.24
CA SER A 178 6.80 -8.84 -19.47
C SER A 178 8.16 -8.15 -19.28
N GLY A 179 8.82 -8.36 -18.14
CA GLY A 179 10.22 -7.97 -17.91
C GLY A 179 10.46 -6.83 -16.93
N TYR A 180 9.40 -6.26 -16.33
CA TYR A 180 9.54 -5.19 -15.34
C TYR A 180 8.66 -5.43 -14.10
N ASP A 181 9.16 -5.04 -12.93
CA ASP A 181 8.41 -4.99 -11.68
C ASP A 181 8.29 -3.53 -11.23
N ASP A 182 7.16 -2.91 -11.57
CA ASP A 182 6.93 -1.50 -11.30
C ASP A 182 6.88 -1.24 -9.78
N PRO A 183 7.82 -0.46 -9.22
CA PRO A 183 7.87 -0.22 -7.80
C PRO A 183 6.69 0.65 -7.30
N ALA A 184 6.03 1.44 -8.16
CA ALA A 184 4.92 2.30 -7.77
C ALA A 184 3.62 1.55 -7.45
N ILE A 185 3.46 0.30 -7.92
CA ILE A 185 2.38 -0.61 -7.53
C ILE A 185 2.96 -1.72 -6.67
N VAL A 186 2.35 -2.00 -5.52
CA VAL A 186 2.67 -3.20 -4.73
C VAL A 186 1.45 -4.12 -4.72
N THR A 187 1.71 -5.42 -4.84
CA THR A 187 0.69 -6.46 -4.83
C THR A 187 1.12 -7.61 -3.93
N GLY A 188 0.18 -8.29 -3.29
CA GLY A 188 0.50 -9.45 -2.46
C GLY A 188 -0.71 -10.10 -1.83
N ILE A 189 -0.51 -11.28 -1.24
CA ILE A 189 -1.54 -12.00 -0.51
C ILE A 189 -1.33 -11.76 0.98
N GLY A 190 -2.39 -11.39 1.68
CA GLY A 190 -2.37 -11.29 3.14
C GLY A 190 -3.57 -11.97 3.79
N THR A 191 -3.49 -12.11 5.11
CA THR A 191 -4.56 -12.71 5.92
C THR A 191 -5.11 -11.69 6.91
N ILE A 192 -6.44 -11.65 7.04
CA ILE A 192 -7.20 -10.92 8.08
C ILE A 192 -8.24 -11.91 8.62
N ASP A 193 -8.31 -12.11 9.94
CA ASP A 193 -9.27 -13.02 10.60
C ASP A 193 -9.34 -14.41 9.92
N ASP A 194 -8.17 -15.03 9.71
CA ASP A 194 -7.95 -16.30 8.96
C ASP A 194 -8.44 -16.34 7.49
N ARG A 195 -8.99 -15.23 6.96
CA ARG A 195 -9.39 -15.11 5.55
C ARG A 195 -8.29 -14.50 4.70
N ARG A 196 -8.09 -15.04 3.50
CA ARG A 196 -7.06 -14.60 2.55
C ARG A 196 -7.62 -13.57 1.58
N TYR A 197 -6.85 -12.50 1.36
CA TYR A 197 -7.19 -11.39 0.49
C TYR A 197 -6.04 -11.13 -0.48
N MET A 198 -6.39 -10.73 -1.71
CA MET A 198 -5.42 -10.14 -2.64
C MET A 198 -5.39 -8.63 -2.42
N PHE A 199 -4.23 -8.11 -2.00
CA PHE A 199 -4.01 -6.70 -1.81
C PHE A 199 -3.26 -6.10 -3.00
N ILE A 200 -3.71 -4.95 -3.47
CA ILE A 200 -3.13 -4.19 -4.59
C ILE A 200 -3.17 -2.72 -4.23
N GLY A 201 -2.07 -1.98 -4.34
CA GLY A 201 -2.12 -0.53 -4.09
C GLY A 201 -0.98 0.24 -4.71
N GLN A 202 -1.19 1.55 -4.91
CA GLN A 202 -0.07 2.43 -5.19
C GLN A 202 0.75 2.65 -3.91
N GLN A 203 2.07 2.57 -4.04
CA GLN A 203 3.00 2.71 -2.93
C GLN A 203 3.83 3.98 -3.14
N LYS A 204 3.57 5.03 -2.36
CA LYS A 204 4.48 6.17 -2.23
C LYS A 204 5.69 5.81 -1.35
N GLY A 205 6.71 6.66 -1.32
CA GLY A 205 7.86 6.51 -0.43
C GLY A 205 7.70 7.31 0.86
N ARG A 206 8.22 6.80 1.98
CA ARG A 206 8.20 7.51 3.28
C ARG A 206 9.28 8.60 3.40
N ASN A 207 10.17 8.70 2.41
CA ASN A 207 11.26 9.69 2.31
C ASN A 207 11.62 9.95 0.83
N THR A 208 12.45 10.97 0.56
CA THR A 208 12.82 11.37 -0.82
C THR A 208 13.44 10.24 -1.65
N LYS A 209 14.29 9.39 -1.06
CA LYS A 209 14.96 8.29 -1.78
C LYS A 209 13.95 7.21 -2.18
N GLU A 210 13.08 6.84 -1.25
CA GLU A 210 11.97 5.91 -1.53
C GLU A 210 10.97 6.49 -2.53
N ASN A 211 10.65 7.79 -2.46
CA ASN A 211 9.73 8.43 -3.39
C ASN A 211 10.29 8.41 -4.82
N ILE A 212 11.57 8.72 -5.02
CA ILE A 212 12.23 8.59 -6.33
C ILE A 212 12.20 7.13 -6.80
N HIS A 213 12.51 6.16 -5.92
CA HIS A 213 12.49 4.74 -6.29
C HIS A 213 11.08 4.22 -6.64
N ARG A 214 10.04 4.71 -5.96
CA ARG A 214 8.64 4.32 -6.12
C ARG A 214 7.88 5.22 -7.12
N ASN A 215 8.59 6.01 -7.95
CA ASN A 215 8.02 6.99 -8.88
C ASN A 215 6.93 7.89 -8.26
N PHE A 216 7.07 8.27 -6.98
CA PHE A 216 6.10 9.04 -6.19
C PHE A 216 4.68 8.43 -6.15
N GLY A 217 4.58 7.10 -6.30
CA GLY A 217 3.29 6.40 -6.40
C GLY A 217 2.60 6.58 -7.76
N MET A 218 3.30 7.00 -8.81
CA MET A 218 2.81 7.11 -10.19
C MET A 218 3.15 5.83 -10.98
N PRO A 219 2.19 4.96 -11.33
CA PRO A 219 2.47 3.73 -12.04
C PRO A 219 2.73 3.95 -13.54
N THR A 220 3.65 3.15 -14.05
CA THR A 220 3.88 2.90 -15.48
C THR A 220 2.87 1.84 -15.98
N PRO A 221 2.80 1.54 -17.30
CA PRO A 221 1.88 0.54 -17.84
C PRO A 221 2.10 -0.85 -17.23
N HIS A 222 3.35 -1.17 -16.88
CA HIS A 222 3.74 -2.42 -16.21
C HIS A 222 3.12 -2.55 -14.81
N GLY A 223 2.94 -1.45 -14.08
CA GLY A 223 2.27 -1.46 -12.77
C GLY A 223 0.81 -1.88 -12.88
N TYR A 224 0.09 -1.36 -13.87
CA TYR A 224 -1.30 -1.74 -14.15
C TYR A 224 -1.40 -3.18 -14.65
N ARG A 225 -0.50 -3.62 -15.54
CA ARG A 225 -0.43 -5.03 -16.00
C ARG A 225 -0.10 -6.01 -14.86
N LYS A 226 0.78 -5.63 -13.93
CA LYS A 226 1.02 -6.39 -12.68
C LYS A 226 -0.24 -6.49 -11.83
N ALA A 227 -0.94 -5.37 -11.59
CA ALA A 227 -2.19 -5.37 -10.84
C ALA A 227 -3.24 -6.30 -11.50
N LEU A 228 -3.43 -6.19 -12.82
CA LEU A 228 -4.33 -7.04 -13.60
C LEU A 228 -4.03 -8.53 -13.47
N ARG A 229 -2.76 -8.91 -13.60
CA ARG A 229 -2.29 -10.29 -13.41
C ARG A 229 -2.67 -10.83 -12.03
N MET A 230 -2.63 -9.98 -11.00
CA MET A 230 -2.99 -10.36 -9.63
C MET A 230 -4.51 -10.37 -9.40
N MET A 231 -5.27 -9.53 -10.10
CA MET A 231 -6.74 -9.60 -10.12
C MET A 231 -7.23 -10.92 -10.74
N TYR A 232 -6.68 -11.33 -11.89
CA TYR A 232 -6.98 -12.65 -12.48
C TYR A 232 -6.60 -13.81 -11.57
N TYR A 233 -5.46 -13.71 -10.87
CA TYR A 233 -5.04 -14.73 -9.91
C TYR A 233 -6.01 -14.82 -8.72
N ALA A 234 -6.47 -13.68 -8.21
CA ALA A 234 -7.46 -13.62 -7.14
C ALA A 234 -8.80 -14.22 -7.58
N ASP A 235 -9.29 -13.89 -8.78
CA ASP A 235 -10.54 -14.43 -9.33
C ASP A 235 -10.49 -15.95 -9.52
N HIS A 236 -9.38 -16.45 -10.10
CA HIS A 236 -9.15 -17.89 -10.28
C HIS A 236 -9.15 -18.66 -8.95
N HIS A 237 -8.60 -18.08 -7.88
CA HIS A 237 -8.49 -18.72 -6.57
C HIS A 237 -9.60 -18.36 -5.58
N GLY A 238 -10.58 -17.52 -5.98
CA GLY A 238 -11.69 -17.10 -5.11
C GLY A 238 -11.29 -16.14 -3.99
N PHE A 239 -10.16 -15.43 -4.10
CA PHE A 239 -9.74 -14.45 -3.11
C PHE A 239 -10.44 -13.09 -3.33
N PRO A 240 -11.11 -12.51 -2.32
CA PRO A 240 -11.54 -11.12 -2.36
C PRO A 240 -10.36 -10.18 -2.63
N ILE A 241 -10.61 -9.13 -3.40
CA ILE A 241 -9.61 -8.14 -3.78
C ILE A 241 -9.83 -6.86 -2.96
N VAL A 242 -8.78 -6.37 -2.30
CA VAL A 242 -8.80 -5.07 -1.62
C VAL A 242 -7.77 -4.17 -2.26
N THR A 243 -8.22 -3.05 -2.84
CA THR A 243 -7.35 -2.08 -3.50
C THR A 243 -7.18 -0.81 -2.69
N PHE A 244 -5.97 -0.24 -2.70
CA PHE A 244 -5.62 0.97 -1.96
C PHE A 244 -5.12 2.04 -2.93
N ILE A 245 -5.81 3.18 -2.95
CA ILE A 245 -5.58 4.25 -3.90
C ILE A 245 -4.81 5.38 -3.22
N ASP A 246 -3.57 5.59 -3.68
CA ASP A 246 -2.72 6.73 -3.31
C ASP A 246 -1.73 7.12 -4.42
N THR A 247 -2.24 7.85 -5.40
CA THR A 247 -1.49 8.29 -6.58
C THR A 247 -1.91 9.69 -7.03
N PRO A 248 -0.96 10.57 -7.39
CA PRO A 248 -1.31 11.85 -8.00
C PRO A 248 -1.76 11.67 -9.47
N GLY A 249 -1.45 10.52 -10.09
CA GLY A 249 -1.80 10.16 -11.47
C GLY A 249 -0.96 9.01 -12.01
N ALA A 250 -1.30 8.51 -13.20
CA ALA A 250 -0.42 7.60 -13.94
C ALA A 250 0.88 8.33 -14.35
N TYR A 251 1.99 7.60 -14.47
CA TYR A 251 3.26 8.19 -14.88
C TYR A 251 3.18 8.64 -16.34
N ALA A 252 3.43 9.93 -16.59
CA ALA A 252 3.25 10.58 -17.88
C ALA A 252 4.61 10.91 -18.51
N ASP A 253 5.35 9.87 -18.92
CA ASP A 253 6.58 9.98 -19.69
C ASP A 253 6.43 9.35 -21.09
N LEU A 254 7.33 9.72 -22.00
CA LEU A 254 7.30 9.25 -23.39
C LEU A 254 7.28 7.71 -23.48
N LYS A 255 8.07 7.03 -22.64
CA LYS A 255 8.17 5.58 -22.63
C LYS A 255 6.88 4.90 -22.14
N SER A 256 6.15 5.49 -21.17
CA SER A 256 4.85 4.96 -20.75
C SER A 256 3.81 5.07 -21.86
N GLU A 257 3.83 6.14 -22.66
CA GLU A 257 2.95 6.28 -23.83
C GLU A 257 3.30 5.27 -24.94
N GLU A 258 4.60 5.13 -25.28
CA GLU A 258 5.10 4.12 -26.24
C GLU A 258 4.72 2.68 -25.81
N LEU A 259 4.73 2.40 -24.51
CA LEU A 259 4.36 1.11 -23.92
C LEU A 259 2.86 0.96 -23.64
N GLY A 260 2.02 1.93 -24.03
CA GLY A 260 0.57 1.84 -23.97
C GLY A 260 -0.06 2.11 -22.59
N GLN A 261 0.25 3.23 -21.95
CA GLN A 261 -0.36 3.64 -20.67
C GLN A 261 -1.90 3.66 -20.71
N GLY A 262 -2.48 4.24 -21.76
CA GLY A 262 -3.92 4.24 -21.97
C GLY A 262 -4.53 2.84 -22.17
N GLU A 263 -3.81 1.93 -22.84
CA GLU A 263 -4.24 0.53 -23.03
C GLU A 263 -4.26 -0.21 -21.69
N ALA A 264 -3.18 -0.11 -20.91
CA ALA A 264 -3.07 -0.81 -19.64
C ALA A 264 -4.15 -0.36 -18.64
N ILE A 265 -4.44 0.95 -18.59
CA ILE A 265 -5.55 1.51 -17.78
C ILE A 265 -6.90 0.99 -18.29
N ALA A 266 -7.19 1.10 -19.59
CA ALA A 266 -8.47 0.69 -20.15
C ALA A 266 -8.73 -0.82 -20.01
N HIS A 267 -7.69 -1.65 -20.16
CA HIS A 267 -7.78 -3.10 -20.02
C HIS A 267 -8.04 -3.51 -18.57
N ASN A 268 -7.41 -2.85 -17.59
CA ASN A 268 -7.74 -3.03 -16.17
C ASN A 268 -9.21 -2.71 -15.91
N LEU A 269 -9.69 -1.53 -16.31
CA LEU A 269 -11.07 -1.10 -16.11
C LEU A 269 -12.06 -2.12 -16.68
N ARG A 270 -11.85 -2.53 -17.94
CA ARG A 270 -12.67 -3.53 -18.62
C ARG A 270 -12.69 -4.87 -17.86
N THR A 271 -11.55 -5.33 -17.38
CA THR A 271 -11.46 -6.62 -16.68
C THR A 271 -12.13 -6.57 -15.32
N MET A 272 -12.00 -5.48 -14.56
CA MET A 272 -12.60 -5.37 -13.22
C MET A 272 -14.13 -5.53 -13.23
N PHE A 273 -14.82 -5.12 -14.29
CA PHE A 273 -16.27 -5.39 -14.47
C PHE A 273 -16.63 -6.88 -14.66
N GLY A 274 -15.68 -7.73 -15.06
CA GLY A 274 -15.89 -9.15 -15.34
C GLY A 274 -15.45 -10.12 -14.24
N LEU A 275 -14.87 -9.61 -13.15
CA LEU A 275 -14.41 -10.43 -12.02
C LEU A 275 -15.60 -10.91 -11.18
N LYS A 276 -15.51 -12.15 -10.69
CA LYS A 276 -16.54 -12.82 -9.88
C LYS A 276 -16.28 -12.67 -8.39
N VAL A 277 -15.02 -12.48 -8.00
CA VAL A 277 -14.63 -12.17 -6.62
C VAL A 277 -15.00 -10.73 -6.24
N PRO A 278 -15.42 -10.47 -4.98
CA PRO A 278 -15.75 -9.12 -4.54
C PRO A 278 -14.49 -8.25 -4.43
N ILE A 279 -14.63 -7.00 -4.88
CA ILE A 279 -13.61 -5.97 -4.88
C ILE A 279 -14.03 -4.83 -3.94
N VAL A 280 -13.12 -4.38 -3.08
CA VAL A 280 -13.27 -3.17 -2.26
C VAL A 280 -12.10 -2.24 -2.55
N SER A 281 -12.39 -1.01 -2.97
CA SER A 281 -11.38 0.04 -3.17
C SER A 281 -11.39 1.04 -2.01
N ILE A 282 -10.22 1.46 -1.55
CA ILE A 282 -10.05 2.41 -0.45
C ILE A 282 -9.12 3.54 -0.90
N VAL A 283 -9.63 4.76 -1.05
CA VAL A 283 -8.79 5.94 -1.28
C VAL A 283 -8.19 6.36 0.05
N ILE A 284 -6.90 6.07 0.23
CA ILE A 284 -6.16 6.39 1.46
C ILE A 284 -5.42 7.72 1.36
N GLY A 285 -5.12 8.23 0.17
CA GLY A 285 -4.44 9.52 -0.03
C GLY A 285 -5.00 10.29 -1.22
N GLU A 286 -4.29 10.26 -2.34
CA GLU A 286 -4.73 10.89 -3.60
C GLU A 286 -5.35 9.85 -4.57
N GLY A 287 -6.49 10.19 -5.14
CA GLY A 287 -7.13 9.50 -6.26
C GLY A 287 -6.93 10.29 -7.55
N GLY A 288 -5.74 10.20 -8.14
CA GLY A 288 -5.38 10.90 -9.36
C GLY A 288 -5.92 10.24 -10.64
N SER A 289 -7.02 10.78 -11.17
CA SER A 289 -7.50 10.55 -12.54
C SER A 289 -7.67 9.06 -12.92
N GLY A 290 -7.51 8.73 -14.20
CA GLY A 290 -7.55 7.35 -14.71
C GLY A 290 -6.50 6.43 -14.06
N GLY A 291 -5.39 6.97 -13.58
CA GLY A 291 -4.34 6.19 -12.91
C GLY A 291 -4.75 5.64 -11.54
N ALA A 292 -5.62 6.35 -10.82
CA ALA A 292 -6.32 5.84 -9.64
C ALA A 292 -7.44 4.87 -10.02
N LEU A 293 -8.24 5.23 -11.04
CA LEU A 293 -9.40 4.44 -11.48
C LEU A 293 -9.00 3.05 -12.00
N ALA A 294 -7.80 2.90 -12.58
CA ALA A 294 -7.23 1.65 -13.08
C ALA A 294 -7.08 0.51 -12.05
N ILE A 295 -7.23 0.79 -10.75
CA ILE A 295 -7.41 -0.22 -9.70
C ILE A 295 -8.62 0.09 -8.79
N GLY A 296 -9.48 1.04 -9.18
CA GLY A 296 -10.56 1.59 -8.36
C GLY A 296 -11.98 1.16 -8.74
N CYS A 297 -12.15 0.41 -9.83
CA CYS A 297 -13.47 -0.11 -10.23
C CYS A 297 -13.87 -1.28 -9.32
N ALA A 298 -14.75 -1.04 -8.34
CA ALA A 298 -15.03 -1.99 -7.26
C ALA A 298 -16.51 -2.04 -6.87
N ASN A 299 -16.93 -3.13 -6.20
CA ASN A 299 -18.30 -3.28 -5.69
C ASN A 299 -18.59 -2.29 -4.55
N LYS A 300 -17.55 -1.92 -3.78
CA LYS A 300 -17.61 -0.84 -2.78
C LYS A 300 -16.37 0.02 -2.91
N LEU A 301 -16.56 1.34 -2.91
CA LEU A 301 -15.49 2.31 -2.82
C LEU A 301 -15.62 3.10 -1.51
N LEU A 302 -14.53 3.13 -0.76
CA LEU A 302 -14.38 3.85 0.50
C LEU A 302 -13.34 4.95 0.31
N MET A 303 -13.46 6.02 1.09
CA MET A 303 -12.48 7.11 1.13
C MET A 303 -12.22 7.48 2.58
N LEU A 304 -10.97 7.75 2.93
CA LEU A 304 -10.67 8.40 4.21
C LEU A 304 -11.19 9.85 4.18
N GLU A 305 -11.60 10.38 5.33
CA GLU A 305 -12.21 11.72 5.48
C GLU A 305 -11.37 12.89 4.90
N ASN A 306 -10.06 12.70 4.83
CA ASN A 306 -9.09 13.66 4.30
C ASN A 306 -8.31 13.07 3.11
N ALA A 307 -8.90 12.14 2.37
CA ALA A 307 -8.45 11.71 1.05
C ALA A 307 -9.17 12.52 -0.04
N VAL A 308 -8.61 12.55 -1.25
CA VAL A 308 -9.17 13.31 -2.38
C VAL A 308 -9.26 12.41 -3.62
N PHE A 309 -10.26 12.60 -4.48
CA PHE A 309 -10.40 11.87 -5.74
C PHE A 309 -10.84 12.87 -6.81
N TYR A 310 -10.07 13.00 -7.90
CA TYR A 310 -10.27 14.02 -8.92
C TYR A 310 -9.96 13.51 -10.33
N VAL A 311 -10.62 14.07 -11.35
CA VAL A 311 -10.35 13.75 -12.77
C VAL A 311 -9.06 14.41 -13.27
N ALA A 312 -8.74 15.60 -12.77
CA ALA A 312 -7.49 16.32 -13.01
C ALA A 312 -7.08 17.03 -11.72
N SER A 313 -5.77 17.22 -11.48
CA SER A 313 -5.30 17.88 -10.27
C SER A 313 -5.80 19.34 -10.21
N PRO A 314 -6.01 19.92 -8.99
CA PRO A 314 -6.37 21.32 -8.85
C PRO A 314 -5.39 22.26 -9.57
N GLU A 315 -4.11 21.92 -9.59
CA GLU A 315 -3.07 22.68 -10.29
C GLU A 315 -3.24 22.65 -11.82
N ALA A 316 -3.55 21.48 -12.39
CA ALA A 316 -3.78 21.33 -13.83
C ALA A 316 -5.08 22.02 -14.27
N CYS A 317 -6.15 21.86 -13.49
CA CYS A 317 -7.42 22.54 -13.73
C CYS A 317 -7.25 24.08 -13.70
N ALA A 318 -6.49 24.58 -12.72
CA ALA A 318 -6.15 26.00 -12.60
C ALA A 318 -5.30 26.52 -13.78
N ALA A 319 -4.32 25.74 -14.22
CA ALA A 319 -3.48 26.07 -15.37
C ALA A 319 -4.29 26.14 -16.69
N ILE A 320 -5.32 25.31 -16.85
CA ILE A 320 -6.19 25.32 -18.05
C ILE A 320 -7.20 26.48 -17.99
N LEU A 321 -8.00 26.57 -16.92
CA LEU A 321 -9.14 27.49 -16.85
C LEU A 321 -8.73 28.94 -16.52
N TRP A 322 -7.72 29.14 -15.68
CA TRP A 322 -7.25 30.48 -15.26
C TRP A 322 -5.87 30.84 -15.83
N LYS A 323 -5.27 29.99 -16.68
CA LYS A 323 -3.93 30.19 -17.25
C LYS A 323 -2.81 30.31 -16.20
N THR A 324 -3.05 29.85 -14.96
CA THR A 324 -2.06 29.89 -13.88
C THR A 324 -2.34 28.82 -12.81
N ALA A 325 -1.33 28.00 -12.49
CA ALA A 325 -1.43 27.00 -11.42
C ALA A 325 -1.65 27.62 -10.04
N LYS A 326 -1.30 28.91 -9.84
CA LYS A 326 -1.54 29.65 -8.57
C LYS A 326 -3.02 29.86 -8.27
N ALA A 327 -3.92 29.61 -9.23
CA ALA A 327 -5.36 29.65 -9.02
C ALA A 327 -5.94 28.32 -8.49
N SER A 328 -5.11 27.31 -8.15
CA SER A 328 -5.60 26.02 -7.61
C SER A 328 -6.52 26.11 -6.39
N PRO A 329 -6.45 27.13 -5.49
CA PRO A 329 -7.44 27.28 -4.41
C PRO A 329 -8.83 27.77 -4.87
N LYS A 330 -9.02 28.04 -6.17
CA LYS A 330 -10.31 28.43 -6.79
C LYS A 330 -11.02 27.28 -7.50
N VAL A 331 -10.39 26.10 -7.55
CA VAL A 331 -10.90 24.86 -8.18
C VAL A 331 -11.70 24.07 -7.16
#